data_AF-A0A136P0T2-F1
#
_entry.id   AF-A0A136P0T2-F1
#
_cell.length_a   1.000
_cell.length_b   1.000
_cell.length_c   1.000
_cell.angle_alpha   90.00
_cell.angle_beta   90.00
_cell.angle_gamma   90.00
#
_symmetry.space_group_name_H-M   'P 1'
#
loop_
_entity.id
_entity.type
_entity.pdbx_description
1 polymer ?
#
loop_
_entity_poly.entity_id
_entity_poly.type
_entity_poly.pdbx_seq_one_letter_code
_entity_poly.pdbx_strand_id
1 'polypeptide(L)'
;MYIQSNNYLINPLFNPFLKDNYYIFEYGSVPIETRIKFKNRILKRKGAGYQKNIILIEELEKILASGGVSNFNEIIIKQLGCSRRMYDCHKSRLLKQLRTYYFNWEEREGENVSDKINRMFKCGMLKEAKNEILKIVNKPGKKKMRVNDNAALFDFCEKLFYYFSHNNEIRKSSYYFKQAEIINSKIIRSGADKILKSGIRLRFLLLKSFKLTINRFKINNLKKAAVILEKIKVNHFELLSTEQKLKVHHRLGLLYNVFKERERSIKEFKAAKILAEENSFIADALIFESFIMLRKFAENNNLAAEFLEFHKNNYLKIIKCHTDISQIMDYELNYLRFLIYSGDKDTGKFTADYMNRQLLYSRKSDALNSWYLDLSDEVSSNIAKWKITGNKFYISPDKQILDAFIKMNSESFYRFKNIYLPNVLSILYINIAEQEFWRSVNADFLKADLILKKLNRIIKLHNINISISWIETIKLGLEIFEALRSFTKDKVLIKFAGKTGKLTEMLAGKQQTFNISSDFAKLLFIKQEVNHPGFDTLINNFENKIMKLHPEQFEVIKRLANSSSA
;
A
#
# COMPACT_ATOMS: atom_id res chain seq x y z
N MET A 1 3.80 13.44 21.34
CA MET A 1 3.07 14.71 21.12
C MET A 1 2.87 14.85 19.61
N TYR A 2 1.75 14.33 19.07
CA TYR A 2 1.50 14.31 17.63
C TYR A 2 0.67 15.52 17.24
N ILE A 3 1.22 16.30 16.31
CA ILE A 3 0.57 17.41 15.65
C ILE A 3 -0.74 16.90 15.04
N GLN A 4 -1.87 17.53 15.40
CA GLN A 4 -3.12 17.41 14.65
C GLN A 4 -2.87 17.88 13.22
N SER A 5 -2.41 16.98 12.37
CA SER A 5 -2.52 17.17 10.93
C SER A 5 -4.01 17.11 10.61
N ASN A 6 -4.52 18.11 9.88
CA ASN A 6 -5.88 18.12 9.31
C ASN A 6 -6.00 17.02 8.22
N ASN A 7 -5.84 15.76 8.62
CA ASN A 7 -5.80 14.59 7.76
C ASN A 7 -7.09 13.79 7.93
N TYR A 8 -8.03 14.02 7.03
CA TYR A 8 -9.31 13.29 6.95
C TYR A 8 -9.16 11.79 6.66
N LEU A 9 -7.94 11.36 6.32
CA LEU A 9 -7.57 9.96 6.10
C LEU A 9 -7.22 9.22 7.41
N ILE A 10 -7.04 9.93 8.53
CA ILE A 10 -6.64 9.35 9.82
C ILE A 10 -7.86 9.06 10.70
N ASN A 11 -9.05 9.59 10.41
CA ASN A 11 -10.23 9.27 11.21
C ASN A 11 -10.67 7.80 10.94
N PRO A 12 -10.56 6.88 11.91
CA PRO A 12 -10.97 5.48 11.72
C PRO A 12 -12.47 5.32 11.49
N LEU A 13 -13.27 6.35 11.80
CA LEU A 13 -14.71 6.41 11.50
C LEU A 13 -15.01 6.88 10.07
N PHE A 14 -14.02 7.39 9.33
CA PHE A 14 -14.17 7.94 7.99
C PHE A 14 -13.35 7.14 6.97
N ASN A 15 -13.93 6.07 6.45
CA ASN A 15 -13.26 5.19 5.50
C ASN A 15 -13.19 5.82 4.08
N PRO A 16 -11.98 6.05 3.50
CA PRO A 16 -11.79 6.70 2.21
C PRO A 16 -12.41 6.04 0.99
N PHE A 17 -12.73 4.77 1.14
CA PHE A 17 -12.95 3.88 0.01
C PHE A 17 -14.40 3.41 -0.08
N LEU A 18 -15.30 3.92 0.77
CA LEU A 18 -16.75 3.80 0.60
C LEU A 18 -17.15 4.38 -0.77
N LYS A 19 -17.98 3.63 -1.52
CA LYS A 19 -18.37 3.97 -2.90
C LYS A 19 -19.01 5.36 -2.98
N ASP A 20 -19.77 5.72 -1.96
CA ASP A 20 -20.41 7.02 -1.83
C ASP A 20 -19.40 8.14 -1.56
N ASN A 21 -18.36 7.87 -0.76
CA ASN A 21 -17.42 8.87 -0.25
C ASN A 21 -16.19 9.05 -1.14
N TYR A 22 -15.86 8.09 -2.01
CA TYR A 22 -14.64 8.11 -2.84
C TYR A 22 -14.44 9.42 -3.60
N TYR A 23 -15.53 10.05 -4.03
CA TYR A 23 -15.53 11.37 -4.64
C TYR A 23 -14.91 12.46 -3.75
N ILE A 24 -15.31 12.51 -2.48
CA ILE A 24 -14.81 13.48 -1.50
C ILE A 24 -13.33 13.27 -1.28
N PHE A 25 -12.89 12.01 -1.18
CA PHE A 25 -11.49 11.72 -0.98
C PHE A 25 -10.64 12.06 -2.20
N GLU A 26 -11.10 11.74 -3.42
CA GLU A 26 -10.40 12.15 -4.64
C GLU A 26 -10.33 13.69 -4.77
N TYR A 27 -11.35 14.41 -4.31
CA TYR A 27 -11.34 15.87 -4.22
C TYR A 27 -10.38 16.38 -3.14
N GLY A 28 -10.47 15.84 -1.93
CA GLY A 28 -9.67 16.21 -0.76
C GLY A 28 -8.19 15.89 -0.91
N SER A 29 -7.83 14.91 -1.75
CA SER A 29 -6.43 14.58 -2.06
C SER A 29 -5.72 15.66 -2.88
N VAL A 30 -6.44 16.56 -3.55
CA VAL A 30 -5.82 17.72 -4.21
C VAL A 30 -5.41 18.74 -3.15
N PRO A 31 -4.16 19.24 -3.11
CA PRO A 31 -3.71 20.18 -2.08
C PRO A 31 -4.63 21.40 -1.93
N ILE A 32 -4.85 21.85 -0.69
CA ILE A 32 -5.80 22.93 -0.38
C ILE A 32 -5.47 24.22 -1.14
N GLU A 33 -4.18 24.55 -1.30
CA GLU A 33 -3.72 25.71 -2.06
C GLU A 33 -4.13 25.61 -3.53
N THR A 34 -4.09 24.40 -4.09
CA THR A 34 -4.55 24.14 -5.46
C THR A 34 -6.06 24.27 -5.57
N ARG A 35 -6.82 23.75 -4.60
CA ARG A 35 -8.29 23.85 -4.58
C ARG A 35 -8.75 25.30 -4.44
N ILE A 36 -8.09 26.11 -3.60
CA ILE A 36 -8.36 27.54 -3.45
C ILE A 36 -8.08 28.28 -4.76
N LYS A 37 -6.91 28.07 -5.38
CA LYS A 37 -6.57 28.71 -6.66
C LYS A 37 -7.56 28.31 -7.76
N PHE A 38 -7.99 27.05 -7.79
CA PHE A 38 -9.01 26.56 -8.71
C PHE A 38 -10.39 27.21 -8.47
N LYS A 39 -10.85 27.29 -7.21
CA LYS A 39 -12.10 27.98 -6.83
C LYS A 39 -12.07 29.43 -7.30
N ASN A 40 -10.99 30.16 -6.99
CA ASN A 40 -10.82 31.56 -7.36
C ASN A 40 -10.83 31.76 -8.88
N ARG A 41 -10.25 30.82 -9.65
CA ARG A 41 -10.31 30.85 -11.12
C ARG A 41 -11.74 30.71 -11.65
N ILE A 42 -12.57 29.86 -11.05
CA ILE A 42 -13.97 29.68 -11.47
C ILE A 42 -14.81 30.92 -11.09
N LEU A 43 -14.57 31.49 -9.90
CA LEU A 43 -15.29 32.65 -9.39
C LEU A 43 -15.11 33.92 -10.24
N LYS A 44 -14.02 34.04 -11.01
CA LYS A 44 -13.79 35.17 -11.94
C LYS A 44 -14.83 35.28 -13.07
N ARG A 45 -15.71 34.28 -13.27
CA ARG A 45 -16.74 34.30 -14.31
C ARG A 45 -17.99 35.05 -13.83
N LYS A 46 -18.61 35.85 -14.71
CA LYS A 46 -19.87 36.56 -14.40
C LYS A 46 -20.96 35.55 -13.93
N GLY A 47 -21.60 35.83 -12.80
CA GLY A 47 -22.62 34.95 -12.21
C GLY A 47 -22.10 33.66 -11.56
N ALA A 48 -20.79 33.52 -11.33
CA ALA A 48 -20.20 32.30 -10.77
C ALA A 48 -20.69 31.94 -9.36
N GLY A 49 -21.02 32.93 -8.52
CA GLY A 49 -21.46 32.71 -7.13
C GLY A 49 -22.74 31.87 -7.01
N TYR A 50 -23.63 31.91 -8.01
CA TYR A 50 -24.87 31.13 -8.04
C TYR A 50 -24.72 29.79 -8.77
N GLN A 51 -23.52 29.44 -9.26
CA GLN A 51 -23.32 28.19 -9.97
C GLN A 51 -23.28 27.02 -8.98
N LYS A 52 -24.07 25.98 -9.27
CA LYS A 52 -24.09 24.71 -8.52
C LYS A 52 -22.69 24.10 -8.29
N ASN A 53 -21.72 24.36 -9.17
CA ASN A 53 -20.34 23.89 -8.98
C ASN A 53 -19.58 24.63 -7.87
N ILE A 54 -19.85 25.92 -7.64
CA ILE A 54 -19.25 26.69 -6.54
C ILE A 54 -19.87 26.26 -5.20
N ILE A 55 -21.20 26.13 -5.15
CA ILE A 55 -21.91 25.61 -3.98
C ILE A 55 -21.40 24.21 -3.64
N LEU A 56 -21.23 23.34 -4.64
CA LEU A 56 -20.65 22.01 -4.44
C LEU A 56 -19.24 22.06 -3.85
N ILE A 57 -18.36 22.95 -4.34
CA ILE A 57 -17.01 23.15 -3.77
C ILE A 57 -17.11 23.54 -2.29
N GLU A 58 -17.99 24.49 -1.95
CA GLU A 58 -18.14 25.00 -0.59
C GLU A 58 -18.65 23.95 0.38
N GLU A 59 -19.65 23.16 -0.02
CA GLU A 59 -20.14 22.05 0.78
C GLU A 59 -19.08 20.96 0.97
N LEU A 60 -18.27 20.67 -0.07
CA LEU A 60 -17.16 19.71 0.05
C LEU A 60 -16.10 20.19 1.03
N GLU A 61 -15.72 21.46 1.00
CA GLU A 61 -14.74 22.02 1.95
C GLU A 61 -15.29 22.02 3.39
N LYS A 62 -16.58 22.28 3.59
CA LYS A 62 -17.24 22.15 4.91
C LYS A 62 -17.18 20.72 5.44
N ILE A 63 -17.53 19.74 4.60
CA ILE A 63 -17.54 18.32 4.98
C ILE A 63 -16.13 17.82 5.27
N LEU A 64 -15.14 18.27 4.48
CA LEU A 64 -13.75 18.02 4.79
C LEU A 64 -13.45 18.63 6.16
N ALA A 65 -13.58 19.94 6.35
CA ALA A 65 -13.28 20.63 7.62
C ALA A 65 -13.92 20.00 8.88
N SER A 66 -15.12 19.41 8.76
CA SER A 66 -15.81 18.76 9.89
C SER A 66 -15.34 17.34 10.21
N GLY A 67 -14.36 16.79 9.50
CA GLY A 67 -13.90 15.40 9.69
C GLY A 67 -14.79 14.34 9.04
N GLY A 68 -15.66 14.74 8.11
CA GLY A 68 -16.65 13.86 7.45
C GLY A 68 -17.99 13.78 8.19
N VAL A 69 -19.09 13.55 7.45
CA VAL A 69 -20.45 13.37 8.01
C VAL A 69 -21.11 12.16 7.35
N SER A 70 -21.86 11.35 8.11
CA SER A 70 -22.76 10.34 7.54
C SER A 70 -23.80 11.01 6.63
N ASN A 71 -24.21 10.35 5.55
CA ASN A 71 -25.24 10.84 4.61
C ASN A 71 -24.96 12.20 3.94
N PHE A 72 -23.70 12.65 3.88
CA PHE A 72 -23.33 13.92 3.23
C PHE A 72 -23.87 14.07 1.80
N ASN A 73 -24.01 12.95 1.10
CA ASN A 73 -24.54 12.88 -0.25
C ASN A 73 -25.97 13.45 -0.33
N GLU A 74 -26.81 13.15 0.66
CA GLU A 74 -28.18 13.66 0.77
C GLU A 74 -28.18 15.14 1.16
N ILE A 75 -27.29 15.53 2.08
CA ILE A 75 -27.09 16.92 2.49
C ILE A 75 -26.73 17.80 1.28
N ILE A 76 -25.72 17.41 0.50
CA ILE A 76 -25.29 18.16 -0.69
C ILE A 76 -26.39 18.22 -1.74
N ILE A 77 -27.10 17.11 -1.99
CA ILE A 77 -28.20 17.07 -2.97
C ILE A 77 -29.30 18.07 -2.61
N LYS A 78 -29.66 18.13 -1.31
CA LYS A 78 -30.64 19.09 -0.79
C LYS A 78 -30.15 20.53 -0.96
N GLN A 79 -28.89 20.81 -0.61
CA GLN A 79 -28.30 22.15 -0.76
C GLN A 79 -28.19 22.60 -2.22
N LEU A 80 -27.87 21.69 -3.14
CA LEU A 80 -27.77 21.98 -4.57
C LEU A 80 -29.15 22.11 -5.26
N GLY A 81 -30.24 21.71 -4.60
CA GLY A 81 -31.57 21.67 -5.19
C GLY A 81 -31.60 20.88 -6.50
N CYS A 82 -31.08 19.64 -6.49
CA CYS A 82 -30.95 18.83 -7.70
C CYS A 82 -31.29 17.36 -7.47
N SER A 83 -31.49 16.60 -8.55
CA SER A 83 -31.65 15.14 -8.45
C SER A 83 -30.31 14.46 -8.22
N ARG A 84 -30.33 13.22 -7.68
CA ARG A 84 -29.14 12.38 -7.51
C ARG A 84 -28.30 12.27 -8.79
N ARG A 85 -28.96 12.07 -9.93
CA ARG A 85 -28.31 11.97 -11.25
C ARG A 85 -27.61 13.27 -11.65
N MET A 86 -28.24 14.41 -11.41
CA MET A 86 -27.65 15.72 -11.70
C MET A 86 -26.44 15.98 -10.79
N TYR A 87 -26.53 15.64 -9.51
CA TYR A 87 -25.40 15.68 -8.59
C TYR A 87 -24.23 14.80 -9.06
N ASP A 88 -24.49 13.57 -9.54
CA ASP A 88 -23.44 12.71 -10.12
C ASP A 88 -22.75 13.34 -11.33
N CYS A 89 -23.50 14.05 -12.18
CA CYS A 89 -22.94 14.81 -13.30
C CYS A 89 -22.05 15.98 -12.81
N HIS A 90 -22.52 16.76 -11.84
CA HIS A 90 -21.74 17.86 -11.25
C HIS A 90 -20.44 17.36 -10.61
N LYS A 91 -20.52 16.27 -9.83
CA LYS A 91 -19.35 15.59 -9.28
C LYS A 91 -18.33 15.24 -10.36
N SER A 92 -18.76 14.48 -11.37
CA SER A 92 -17.87 14.01 -12.44
C SER A 92 -17.20 15.17 -13.17
N ARG A 93 -17.96 16.24 -13.48
CA ARG A 93 -17.43 17.43 -14.16
C ARG A 93 -16.44 18.19 -13.29
N LEU A 94 -16.76 18.42 -12.02
CA LEU A 94 -15.91 19.14 -11.08
C LEU A 94 -14.56 18.44 -10.91
N LEU A 95 -14.55 17.13 -10.64
CA LEU A 95 -13.30 16.38 -10.51
C LEU A 95 -12.46 16.40 -11.78
N LYS A 96 -13.10 16.23 -12.96
CA LYS A 96 -12.36 16.29 -14.23
C LYS A 96 -11.65 17.64 -14.39
N GLN A 97 -12.34 18.74 -14.11
CA GLN A 97 -11.78 20.09 -14.23
C GLN A 97 -10.68 20.34 -13.19
N LEU A 98 -10.90 19.93 -11.94
CA LEU A 98 -9.92 20.08 -10.86
C LEU A 98 -8.65 19.27 -11.15
N ARG A 99 -8.77 18.03 -11.62
CA ARG A 99 -7.63 17.18 -11.99
C ARG A 99 -6.85 17.76 -13.16
N THR A 100 -7.55 18.23 -14.20
CA THR A 100 -6.92 18.93 -15.34
C THR A 100 -6.11 20.13 -14.85
N TYR A 101 -6.64 20.88 -13.89
CA TYR A 101 -5.94 22.01 -13.27
C TYR A 101 -4.74 21.57 -12.43
N TYR A 102 -4.90 20.55 -11.58
CA TYR A 102 -3.84 20.01 -10.72
C TYR A 102 -2.65 19.47 -11.52
N PHE A 103 -2.91 18.71 -12.58
CA PHE A 103 -1.88 18.16 -13.46
C PHE A 103 -1.32 19.16 -14.48
N ASN A 104 -1.74 20.43 -14.40
CA ASN A 104 -1.40 21.48 -15.35
C ASN A 104 -1.56 21.03 -16.82
N TRP A 105 -2.68 20.38 -17.11
CA TRP A 105 -2.91 19.77 -18.42
C TRP A 105 -3.41 20.78 -19.44
N GLU A 106 -2.64 20.91 -20.52
CA GLU A 106 -2.98 21.70 -21.69
C GLU A 106 -3.14 20.80 -22.92
N GLU A 107 -4.20 21.05 -23.69
CA GLU A 107 -4.41 20.42 -25.00
C GLU A 107 -3.41 21.02 -25.99
N ARG A 108 -2.78 20.17 -26.80
CA ARG A 108 -1.84 20.60 -27.84
C ARG A 108 -2.52 20.47 -29.20
N GLU A 109 -2.56 21.56 -29.96
CA GLU A 109 -3.11 21.53 -31.31
C GLU A 109 -2.30 20.56 -32.19
N GLY A 110 -2.99 19.76 -33.00
CA GLY A 110 -2.37 18.77 -33.90
C GLY A 110 -1.79 17.51 -33.22
N GLU A 111 -1.84 17.38 -31.89
CA GLU A 111 -1.33 16.19 -31.18
C GLU A 111 -2.16 14.95 -31.54
N ASN A 112 -1.48 13.89 -31.99
CA ASN A 112 -2.17 12.64 -32.29
C ASN A 112 -2.67 11.96 -31.00
N VAL A 113 -3.66 11.10 -31.14
CA VAL A 113 -4.34 10.47 -30.00
C VAL A 113 -3.40 9.60 -29.15
N SER A 114 -2.42 8.94 -29.77
CA SER A 114 -1.47 8.07 -29.07
C SER A 114 -0.52 8.89 -28.18
N ASP A 115 0.01 10.00 -28.70
CA ASP A 115 0.91 10.90 -27.99
C ASP A 115 0.19 11.59 -26.83
N LYS A 116 -1.05 12.01 -27.07
CA LYS A 116 -1.94 12.52 -26.02
C LYS A 116 -2.11 11.51 -24.89
N ILE A 117 -2.40 10.25 -25.20
CA ILE A 117 -2.54 9.17 -24.20
C ILE A 117 -1.22 8.94 -23.46
N ASN A 118 -0.09 8.90 -24.17
CA ASN A 118 1.23 8.72 -23.56
C ASN A 118 1.57 9.86 -22.59
N ARG A 119 1.30 11.11 -22.97
CA ARG A 119 1.50 12.29 -22.12
C ARG A 119 0.61 12.26 -20.88
N MET A 120 -0.66 11.84 -21.02
CA MET A 120 -1.56 11.63 -19.87
C MET A 120 -1.06 10.53 -18.92
N PHE A 121 -0.51 9.44 -19.46
CA PHE A 121 0.09 8.38 -18.64
C PHE A 121 1.31 8.89 -17.87
N LYS A 122 2.17 9.65 -18.54
CA LYS A 122 3.39 10.24 -17.95
C LYS A 122 3.06 11.20 -16.81
N CYS A 123 2.11 12.11 -16.98
CA CYS A 123 1.75 13.08 -15.92
C CYS A 123 0.78 12.53 -14.86
N GLY A 124 0.30 11.28 -15.00
CA GLY A 124 -0.55 10.63 -14.01
C GLY A 124 -2.06 10.84 -14.16
N MET A 125 -2.52 11.40 -15.28
CA MET A 125 -3.93 11.48 -15.68
C MET A 125 -4.46 10.13 -16.18
N LEU A 126 -4.25 9.07 -15.39
CA LEU A 126 -4.51 7.68 -15.80
C LEU A 126 -5.99 7.39 -16.07
N LYS A 127 -6.90 7.95 -15.25
CA LYS A 127 -8.35 7.81 -15.42
C LYS A 127 -8.84 8.46 -16.71
N GLU A 128 -8.32 9.64 -17.02
CA GLU A 128 -8.60 10.37 -18.25
C GLU A 128 -8.05 9.60 -19.46
N ALA A 129 -6.79 9.17 -19.42
CA ALA A 129 -6.17 8.36 -20.47
C ALA A 129 -6.96 7.08 -20.73
N LYS A 130 -7.34 6.36 -19.66
CA LYS A 130 -8.17 5.15 -19.75
C LYS A 130 -9.51 5.43 -20.43
N ASN A 131 -10.14 6.57 -20.18
CA ASN A 131 -11.42 6.92 -20.83
C ASN A 131 -11.21 7.22 -22.32
N GLU A 132 -10.13 7.91 -22.70
CA GLU A 132 -9.79 8.12 -24.11
C GLU A 132 -9.50 6.80 -24.82
N ILE A 133 -8.74 5.90 -24.21
CA ILE A 133 -8.49 4.56 -24.78
C ILE A 133 -9.79 3.79 -24.97
N LEU A 134 -10.70 3.77 -23.98
CA LEU A 134 -11.96 3.04 -24.11
C LEU A 134 -12.85 3.56 -25.23
N LYS A 135 -12.84 4.87 -25.52
CA LYS A 135 -13.56 5.44 -26.67
C LYS A 135 -13.03 4.92 -28.00
N ILE A 136 -11.75 4.54 -28.06
CA ILE A 136 -11.12 4.00 -29.27
C ILE A 136 -11.37 2.50 -29.37
N VAL A 137 -11.09 1.76 -28.30
CA VAL A 137 -11.18 0.28 -28.29
C VAL A 137 -12.63 -0.19 -28.41
N ASN A 138 -13.60 0.56 -27.89
CA ASN A 138 -15.02 0.19 -27.94
C ASN A 138 -15.77 0.78 -29.15
N LYS A 139 -15.10 1.49 -30.07
CA LYS A 139 -15.77 1.99 -31.28
C LYS A 139 -16.25 0.81 -32.14
N PRO A 140 -17.54 0.71 -32.46
CA PRO A 140 -18.03 -0.34 -33.35
C PRO A 140 -17.49 -0.10 -34.76
N GLY A 141 -16.65 -1.02 -35.25
CA GLY A 141 -16.03 -0.91 -36.57
C GLY A 141 -15.47 -2.24 -37.06
N LYS A 142 -16.31 -3.03 -37.75
CA LYS A 142 -15.95 -4.28 -38.44
C LYS A 142 -15.23 -3.98 -39.77
N LYS A 143 -14.01 -3.46 -39.73
CA LYS A 143 -13.09 -3.53 -40.89
C LYS A 143 -11.85 -4.35 -40.52
N LYS A 144 -11.30 -5.11 -41.47
CA LYS A 144 -9.98 -5.75 -41.31
C LYS A 144 -8.98 -4.65 -40.96
N MET A 145 -8.57 -4.60 -39.69
CA MET A 145 -7.64 -3.59 -39.19
C MET A 145 -6.27 -3.79 -39.82
N ARG A 146 -5.60 -2.69 -40.23
CA ARG A 146 -4.25 -2.76 -40.77
C ARG A 146 -3.28 -3.21 -39.66
N VAL A 147 -2.07 -3.64 -40.05
CA VAL A 147 -1.03 -4.06 -39.09
C VAL A 147 -0.73 -2.96 -38.06
N ASN A 148 -0.60 -1.70 -38.52
CA ASN A 148 -0.33 -0.55 -37.64
C ASN A 148 -1.48 -0.29 -36.66
N ASP A 149 -2.72 -0.46 -37.09
CA ASP A 149 -3.89 -0.33 -36.21
C ASP A 149 -3.89 -1.42 -35.13
N ASN A 150 -3.48 -2.64 -35.47
CA ASN A 150 -3.33 -3.72 -34.50
C ASN A 150 -2.19 -3.44 -33.52
N ALA A 151 -1.07 -2.86 -33.96
CA ALA A 151 0.03 -2.48 -33.07
C ALA A 151 -0.39 -1.40 -32.06
N ALA A 152 -1.16 -0.39 -32.51
CA ALA A 152 -1.75 0.63 -31.63
C ALA A 152 -2.77 0.02 -30.65
N LEU A 153 -3.64 -0.89 -31.12
CA LEU A 153 -4.56 -1.61 -30.24
C LEU A 153 -3.84 -2.46 -29.19
N PHE A 154 -2.70 -3.07 -29.54
CA PHE A 154 -1.89 -3.81 -28.58
C PHE A 154 -1.41 -2.89 -27.46
N ASP A 155 -0.88 -1.70 -27.80
CA ASP A 155 -0.44 -0.70 -26.83
C ASP A 155 -1.57 -0.25 -25.89
N PHE A 156 -2.76 -0.01 -26.45
CA PHE A 156 -3.95 0.32 -25.68
C PHE A 156 -4.40 -0.81 -24.75
N CYS A 157 -4.38 -2.06 -25.20
CA CYS A 157 -4.71 -3.21 -24.35
C CYS A 157 -3.67 -3.40 -23.24
N GLU A 158 -2.39 -3.18 -23.52
CA GLU A 158 -1.32 -3.20 -22.52
C GLU A 158 -1.55 -2.12 -21.44
N LYS A 159 -1.80 -0.87 -21.84
CA LYS A 159 -2.09 0.24 -20.91
C LYS A 159 -3.34 0.00 -20.07
N LEU A 160 -4.43 -0.49 -20.66
CA LEU A 160 -5.65 -0.85 -19.92
C LEU A 160 -5.40 -2.02 -18.96
N PHE A 161 -4.60 -3.00 -19.36
CA PHE A 161 -4.20 -4.08 -18.47
C PHE A 161 -3.49 -3.54 -17.23
N TYR A 162 -2.49 -2.66 -17.39
CA TYR A 162 -1.79 -2.02 -16.27
C TYR A 162 -2.76 -1.24 -15.38
N TYR A 163 -3.59 -0.38 -15.97
CA TYR A 163 -4.58 0.43 -15.25
C TYR A 163 -5.52 -0.42 -14.38
N PHE A 164 -6.15 -1.45 -14.97
CA PHE A 164 -7.08 -2.30 -14.23
C PHE A 164 -6.39 -3.20 -13.22
N SER A 165 -5.12 -3.55 -13.44
CA SER A 165 -4.34 -4.33 -12.47
C SER A 165 -4.02 -3.52 -11.22
N HIS A 166 -3.63 -2.24 -11.35
CA HIS A 166 -3.41 -1.35 -10.21
C HIS A 166 -4.69 -1.03 -9.41
N ASN A 167 -5.86 -1.20 -10.02
CA ASN A 167 -7.14 -1.04 -9.35
C ASN A 167 -7.73 -2.37 -8.84
N ASN A 168 -6.98 -3.47 -8.96
CA ASN A 168 -7.39 -4.82 -8.64
C ASN A 168 -8.72 -5.25 -9.31
N GLU A 169 -8.98 -4.75 -10.53
CA GLU A 169 -10.14 -5.11 -11.34
C GLU A 169 -9.86 -6.38 -12.17
N ILE A 170 -9.70 -7.52 -11.50
CA ILE A 170 -9.20 -8.80 -12.05
C ILE A 170 -9.91 -9.22 -13.35
N ARG A 171 -11.25 -9.06 -13.41
CA ARG A 171 -12.03 -9.44 -14.60
C ARG A 171 -11.65 -8.58 -15.81
N LYS A 172 -11.53 -7.27 -15.63
CA LYS A 172 -11.20 -6.33 -16.70
C LYS A 172 -9.73 -6.45 -17.10
N SER A 173 -8.81 -6.55 -16.15
CA SER A 173 -7.39 -6.77 -16.47
C SER A 173 -7.22 -8.09 -17.25
N SER A 174 -7.87 -9.18 -16.81
CA SER A 174 -7.82 -10.46 -17.53
C SER A 174 -8.40 -10.37 -18.95
N TYR A 175 -9.47 -9.60 -19.15
CA TYR A 175 -10.04 -9.34 -20.47
C TYR A 175 -9.03 -8.65 -21.40
N TYR A 176 -8.43 -7.53 -20.98
CA TYR A 176 -7.47 -6.80 -21.83
C TYR A 176 -6.17 -7.55 -22.05
N PHE A 177 -5.73 -8.38 -21.11
CA PHE A 177 -4.63 -9.31 -21.35
C PHE A 177 -4.96 -10.30 -22.48
N LYS A 178 -6.16 -10.89 -22.47
CA LYS A 178 -6.60 -11.82 -23.53
C LYS A 178 -6.71 -11.10 -24.88
N GLN A 179 -7.18 -9.85 -24.90
CA GLN A 179 -7.19 -9.05 -26.13
C GLN A 179 -5.78 -8.79 -26.66
N ALA A 180 -4.82 -8.43 -25.79
CA ALA A 180 -3.43 -8.27 -26.18
C ALA A 180 -2.82 -9.58 -26.74
N GLU A 181 -3.18 -10.74 -26.18
CA GLU A 181 -2.78 -12.06 -26.68
C GLU A 181 -3.31 -12.33 -28.09
N ILE A 182 -4.62 -12.10 -28.33
CA ILE A 182 -5.25 -12.25 -29.64
C ILE A 182 -4.59 -11.33 -30.68
N ILE A 183 -4.35 -10.06 -30.32
CA ILE A 183 -3.74 -9.07 -31.21
C ILE A 183 -2.29 -9.47 -31.54
N ASN A 184 -1.51 -9.88 -30.54
CA ASN A 184 -0.15 -10.39 -30.73
C ASN A 184 -0.14 -11.57 -31.73
N SER A 185 -1.04 -12.55 -31.59
CA SER A 185 -1.14 -13.66 -32.54
C SER A 185 -1.48 -13.20 -33.96
N LYS A 186 -2.37 -12.21 -34.12
CA LYS A 186 -2.71 -11.63 -35.43
C LYS A 186 -1.51 -10.96 -36.08
N ILE A 187 -0.75 -10.16 -35.34
CA ILE A 187 0.44 -9.46 -35.85
C ILE A 187 1.51 -10.48 -36.26
N ILE A 188 1.78 -11.49 -35.42
CA ILE A 188 2.77 -12.54 -35.72
C ILE A 188 2.44 -13.28 -37.02
N ARG A 189 1.16 -13.59 -37.26
CA ARG A 189 0.69 -14.28 -38.48
C ARG A 189 0.53 -13.38 -39.71
N SER A 190 0.60 -12.07 -39.55
CA SER A 190 0.43 -11.12 -40.65
C SER A 190 1.68 -11.01 -41.54
N GLY A 191 1.57 -10.31 -42.67
CA GLY A 191 2.71 -9.92 -43.51
C GLY A 191 3.61 -8.81 -42.92
N ALA A 192 3.45 -8.46 -41.64
CA ALA A 192 4.28 -7.45 -40.97
C ALA A 192 5.77 -7.81 -41.00
N ASP A 193 6.62 -6.79 -40.94
CA ASP A 193 8.07 -6.94 -40.89
C ASP A 193 8.52 -7.66 -39.62
N LYS A 194 9.73 -8.22 -39.68
CA LYS A 194 10.29 -9.05 -38.61
C LYS A 194 10.57 -8.24 -37.33
N ILE A 195 10.90 -6.94 -37.45
CA ILE A 195 11.23 -6.07 -36.33
C ILE A 195 9.98 -5.79 -35.52
N LEU A 196 8.88 -5.36 -36.17
CA LEU A 196 7.60 -5.13 -35.52
C LEU A 196 7.06 -6.38 -34.83
N LYS A 197 7.10 -7.53 -35.51
CA LYS A 197 6.68 -8.82 -34.92
C LYS A 197 7.48 -9.16 -33.66
N SER A 198 8.80 -8.99 -33.72
CA SER A 198 9.70 -9.28 -32.59
C SER A 198 9.44 -8.31 -31.43
N GLY A 199 9.29 -7.01 -31.71
CA GLY A 199 9.00 -6.01 -30.70
C GLY A 199 7.67 -6.26 -29.96
N ILE A 200 6.59 -6.55 -30.70
CA ILE A 200 5.29 -6.88 -30.11
C ILE A 200 5.36 -8.18 -29.31
N ARG A 201 6.04 -9.21 -29.83
CA ARG A 201 6.22 -10.48 -29.11
C ARG A 201 6.96 -10.27 -27.79
N LEU A 202 8.02 -9.47 -27.78
CA LEU A 202 8.80 -9.17 -26.57
C LEU A 202 7.96 -8.37 -25.56
N ARG A 203 7.22 -7.34 -26.01
CA ARG A 203 6.26 -6.62 -25.16
C ARG A 203 5.20 -7.55 -24.57
N PHE A 204 4.68 -8.50 -25.34
CA PHE A 204 3.72 -9.48 -24.83
C PHE A 204 4.34 -10.41 -23.78
N LEU A 205 5.59 -10.84 -23.94
CA LEU A 205 6.29 -11.62 -22.92
C LEU A 205 6.52 -10.81 -21.64
N LEU A 206 6.86 -9.52 -21.75
CA LEU A 206 6.91 -8.60 -20.60
C LEU A 206 5.53 -8.42 -19.95
N LEU A 207 4.46 -8.33 -20.74
CA LEU A 207 3.10 -8.26 -20.22
C LEU A 207 2.71 -9.54 -19.47
N LYS A 208 3.09 -10.70 -20.00
CA LYS A 208 2.88 -12.02 -19.39
C LYS A 208 3.66 -12.17 -18.08
N SER A 209 4.92 -11.72 -18.04
CA SER A 209 5.69 -11.72 -16.80
C SER A 209 5.02 -10.80 -15.77
N PHE A 210 4.54 -9.61 -16.17
CA PHE A 210 3.79 -8.73 -15.27
C PHE A 210 2.50 -9.36 -14.78
N LYS A 211 1.72 -10.06 -15.62
CA LYS A 211 0.52 -10.77 -15.18
C LYS A 211 0.81 -11.84 -14.13
N LEU A 212 1.89 -12.58 -14.34
CA LEU A 212 2.34 -13.59 -13.39
C LEU A 212 2.81 -12.94 -12.09
N THR A 213 3.44 -11.77 -12.17
CA THR A 213 3.77 -11.00 -10.97
C THR A 213 2.54 -10.42 -10.33
N ILE A 214 1.57 -9.75 -10.97
CA ILE A 214 0.36 -9.16 -10.32
C ILE A 214 -0.38 -10.13 -9.40
N ASN A 215 -0.40 -11.42 -9.73
CA ASN A 215 -0.81 -12.48 -8.81
C ASN A 215 0.25 -12.72 -7.70
N ARG A 216 0.74 -11.61 -7.08
CA ARG A 216 2.06 -11.28 -6.45
C ARG A 216 2.59 -12.16 -5.36
N PHE A 217 1.95 -13.30 -5.18
CA PHE A 217 2.14 -14.04 -3.97
C PHE A 217 2.23 -15.54 -4.25
N LYS A 218 1.67 -16.07 -5.34
CA LYS A 218 1.87 -17.49 -5.66
C LYS A 218 3.31 -17.72 -6.09
N ILE A 219 4.11 -18.36 -5.23
CA ILE A 219 5.55 -18.63 -5.44
C ILE A 219 5.82 -19.23 -6.82
N ASN A 220 4.98 -20.18 -7.26
CA ASN A 220 5.10 -20.81 -8.58
C ASN A 220 4.94 -19.84 -9.76
N ASN A 221 4.07 -18.83 -9.64
CA ASN A 221 3.90 -17.81 -10.68
C ASN A 221 5.09 -16.86 -10.72
N LEU A 222 5.63 -16.49 -9.56
CA LEU A 222 6.82 -15.65 -9.46
C LEU A 222 8.02 -16.33 -10.11
N LYS A 223 8.24 -17.63 -9.82
CA LYS A 223 9.31 -18.42 -10.48
C LYS A 223 9.13 -18.45 -12.00
N LYS A 224 7.91 -18.68 -12.50
CA LYS A 224 7.60 -18.62 -13.94
C LYS A 224 7.89 -17.23 -14.54
N ALA A 225 7.60 -16.16 -13.81
CA ALA A 225 7.88 -14.80 -14.26
C ALA A 225 9.39 -14.55 -14.39
N ALA A 226 10.18 -15.01 -13.42
CA ALA A 226 11.64 -14.92 -13.46
C ALA A 226 12.22 -15.65 -14.67
N VAL A 227 11.79 -16.90 -14.92
CA VAL A 227 12.24 -17.69 -16.08
C VAL A 227 11.94 -16.98 -17.41
N ILE A 228 10.76 -16.36 -17.54
CA ILE A 228 10.42 -15.59 -18.76
C ILE A 228 11.38 -14.39 -18.91
N LEU A 229 11.63 -13.65 -17.83
CA LEU A 229 12.49 -12.46 -17.86
C LEU A 229 13.96 -12.81 -18.11
N GLU A 230 14.46 -13.89 -17.50
CA GLU A 230 15.82 -14.42 -17.75
C GLU A 230 15.96 -14.84 -19.21
N LYS A 231 14.98 -15.54 -19.77
CA LYS A 231 14.98 -15.91 -21.20
C LYS A 231 15.00 -14.70 -22.13
N ILE A 232 14.24 -13.66 -21.81
CA ILE A 232 14.28 -12.38 -22.54
C ILE A 232 15.68 -11.76 -22.44
N LYS A 233 16.24 -11.71 -21.22
CA LYS A 233 17.55 -11.12 -20.94
C LYS A 233 18.71 -11.85 -21.62
N VAL A 234 18.63 -13.18 -21.78
CA VAL A 234 19.70 -13.94 -22.44
C VAL A 234 19.56 -13.90 -23.95
N ASN A 235 18.35 -14.08 -24.48
CA ASN A 235 18.17 -14.36 -25.91
C ASN A 235 17.75 -13.14 -26.75
N HIS A 236 17.24 -12.09 -26.11
CA HIS A 236 16.54 -11.01 -26.81
C HIS A 236 16.86 -9.61 -26.27
N PHE A 237 17.85 -9.49 -25.38
CA PHE A 237 18.12 -8.23 -24.69
C PHE A 237 18.51 -7.11 -25.65
N GLU A 238 19.34 -7.40 -26.65
CA GLU A 238 19.74 -6.40 -27.66
C GLU A 238 18.61 -5.92 -28.57
N LEU A 239 17.49 -6.65 -28.62
CA LEU A 239 16.31 -6.25 -29.38
C LEU A 239 15.36 -5.34 -28.59
N LEU A 240 15.64 -5.12 -27.31
CA LEU A 240 14.83 -4.28 -26.43
C LEU A 240 15.29 -2.82 -26.49
N SER A 241 14.32 -1.91 -26.49
CA SER A 241 14.59 -0.50 -26.15
C SER A 241 15.18 -0.37 -24.75
N THR A 242 15.94 0.71 -24.49
CA THR A 242 16.53 0.97 -23.17
C THR A 242 15.49 0.91 -22.06
N GLU A 243 14.32 1.53 -22.23
CA GLU A 243 13.23 1.46 -21.24
C GLU A 243 12.77 0.02 -20.93
N GLN A 244 12.72 -0.84 -21.95
CA GLN A 244 12.36 -2.25 -21.78
C GLN A 244 13.48 -3.02 -21.08
N LYS A 245 14.74 -2.75 -21.40
CA LYS A 245 15.91 -3.32 -20.70
C LYS A 245 15.88 -2.96 -19.21
N LEU A 246 15.63 -1.68 -18.88
CA LEU A 246 15.46 -1.22 -17.50
C LEU A 246 14.30 -1.92 -16.79
N LYS A 247 13.14 -2.09 -17.45
CA LYS A 247 11.99 -2.84 -16.92
C LYS A 247 12.32 -4.31 -16.64
N VAL A 248 13.13 -4.96 -17.47
CA VAL A 248 13.58 -6.34 -17.25
C VAL A 248 14.43 -6.43 -15.99
N HIS A 249 15.47 -5.59 -15.87
CA HIS A 249 16.32 -5.57 -14.69
C HIS A 249 15.54 -5.22 -13.42
N HIS A 250 14.69 -4.20 -13.47
CA HIS A 250 13.86 -3.81 -12.33
C HIS A 250 13.04 -5.00 -11.81
N ARG A 251 12.33 -5.69 -12.71
CA ARG A 251 11.46 -6.82 -12.33
C ARG A 251 12.25 -8.03 -11.86
N LEU A 252 13.39 -8.35 -12.47
CA LEU A 252 14.28 -9.40 -11.98
C LEU A 252 14.84 -9.08 -10.60
N GLY A 253 15.32 -7.85 -10.39
CA GLY A 253 15.81 -7.38 -9.10
C GLY A 253 14.76 -7.49 -7.99
N LEU A 254 13.51 -7.11 -8.28
CA LEU A 254 12.37 -7.29 -7.37
C LEU A 254 12.02 -8.76 -7.14
N LEU A 255 12.07 -9.62 -8.16
CA LEU A 255 11.78 -11.05 -8.01
C LEU A 255 12.84 -11.77 -7.17
N TYR A 256 14.12 -11.54 -7.45
CA TYR A 256 15.22 -12.06 -6.65
C TYR A 256 15.15 -11.55 -5.21
N ASN A 257 14.61 -10.35 -4.99
CA ASN A 257 14.29 -9.89 -3.63
C ASN A 257 13.29 -10.80 -2.94
N VAL A 258 12.16 -11.06 -3.58
CA VAL A 258 11.13 -11.93 -3.03
C VAL A 258 11.67 -13.35 -2.80
N PHE A 259 12.62 -13.83 -3.60
CA PHE A 259 13.27 -15.13 -3.41
C PHE A 259 14.40 -15.13 -2.39
N LYS A 260 14.69 -14.00 -1.74
CA LYS A 260 15.84 -13.83 -0.82
C LYS A 260 17.20 -14.08 -1.48
N GLU A 261 17.28 -13.94 -2.81
CA GLU A 261 18.52 -14.03 -3.60
C GLU A 261 19.18 -12.65 -3.68
N ARG A 262 19.81 -12.26 -2.57
CA ARG A 262 20.33 -10.90 -2.34
C ARG A 262 21.29 -10.42 -3.42
N GLU A 263 22.36 -11.19 -3.67
CA GLU A 263 23.42 -10.78 -4.59
C GLU A 263 22.91 -10.61 -6.02
N ARG A 264 22.04 -11.53 -6.47
CA ARG A 264 21.38 -11.43 -7.77
C ARG A 264 20.49 -10.20 -7.85
N SER A 265 19.72 -9.91 -6.80
CA SER A 265 18.90 -8.70 -6.71
C SER A 265 19.75 -7.42 -6.86
N ILE A 266 20.85 -7.31 -6.11
CA ILE A 266 21.77 -6.16 -6.19
C ILE A 266 22.43 -6.07 -7.56
N LYS A 267 22.87 -7.19 -8.14
CA LYS A 267 23.48 -7.24 -9.47
C LYS A 267 22.53 -6.70 -10.55
N GLU A 268 21.26 -7.07 -10.50
CA GLU A 268 20.25 -6.56 -11.44
C GLU A 268 20.04 -5.05 -11.29
N PHE A 269 19.90 -4.54 -10.07
CA PHE A 269 19.73 -3.10 -9.84
C PHE A 269 20.98 -2.29 -10.23
N LYS A 270 22.19 -2.79 -9.95
CA LYS A 270 23.44 -2.15 -10.39
C LYS A 270 23.54 -2.08 -11.91
N ALA A 271 23.25 -3.18 -12.60
CA ALA A 271 23.26 -3.20 -14.07
C ALA A 271 22.24 -2.22 -14.66
N ALA A 272 21.05 -2.13 -14.07
CA ALA A 272 20.03 -1.18 -14.49
C ALA A 272 20.44 0.27 -14.25
N LYS A 273 21.08 0.56 -13.11
CA LYS A 273 21.58 1.90 -12.78
C LYS A 273 22.61 2.35 -13.82
N ILE A 274 23.62 1.53 -14.11
CA ILE A 274 24.65 1.84 -15.10
C ILE A 274 24.00 2.10 -16.46
N LEU A 275 23.11 1.21 -16.91
CA LEU A 275 22.39 1.37 -18.17
C LEU A 275 21.57 2.67 -18.21
N ALA A 276 20.93 3.04 -17.10
CA ALA A 276 20.16 4.27 -16.99
C ALA A 276 21.07 5.51 -17.06
N GLU A 277 22.23 5.49 -16.39
CA GLU A 277 23.21 6.58 -16.42
C GLU A 277 23.79 6.78 -17.82
N GLU A 278 24.22 5.71 -18.49
CA GLU A 278 24.75 5.72 -19.86
C GLU A 278 23.75 6.31 -20.88
N ASN A 279 22.45 6.12 -20.63
CA ASN A 279 21.38 6.56 -21.51
C ASN A 279 20.66 7.82 -21.00
N SER A 280 21.20 8.51 -19.99
CA SER A 280 20.61 9.74 -19.41
C SER A 280 19.20 9.59 -18.82
N PHE A 281 18.80 8.38 -18.40
CA PHE A 281 17.58 8.11 -17.64
C PHE A 281 17.79 8.40 -16.14
N ILE A 282 17.93 9.69 -15.81
CA ILE A 282 18.26 10.17 -14.46
C ILE A 282 17.31 9.62 -13.38
N ALA A 283 16.01 9.65 -13.63
CA ALA A 283 15.01 9.20 -12.64
C ALA A 283 15.16 7.69 -12.35
N ASP A 284 15.33 6.87 -13.38
CA ASP A 284 15.54 5.43 -13.24
C ASP A 284 16.82 5.13 -12.47
N ALA A 285 17.93 5.82 -12.76
CA ALA A 285 19.20 5.63 -12.06
C ALA A 285 19.06 5.86 -10.54
N LEU A 286 18.35 6.93 -10.14
CA LEU A 286 18.10 7.25 -8.73
C LEU A 286 17.20 6.22 -8.05
N ILE A 287 16.22 5.66 -8.78
CA ILE A 287 15.35 4.60 -8.26
C ILE A 287 16.14 3.32 -8.04
N PHE A 288 17.00 2.95 -8.99
CA PHE A 288 17.85 1.77 -8.82
C PHE A 288 18.84 1.93 -7.68
N GLU A 289 19.42 3.13 -7.49
CA GLU A 289 20.24 3.43 -6.31
C GLU A 289 19.43 3.29 -5.01
N SER A 290 18.21 3.83 -4.98
CA SER A 290 17.29 3.69 -3.85
C SER A 290 17.01 2.21 -3.51
N PHE A 291 16.81 1.35 -4.51
CA PHE A 291 16.66 -0.09 -4.28
C PHE A 291 17.93 -0.75 -3.76
N ILE A 292 19.12 -0.36 -4.26
CA ILE A 292 20.41 -0.86 -3.76
C ILE A 292 20.60 -0.46 -2.30
N MET A 293 20.33 0.81 -1.95
CA MET A 293 20.39 1.33 -0.58
C MET A 293 19.47 0.56 0.35
N LEU A 294 18.21 0.31 -0.07
CA LEU A 294 17.28 -0.50 0.71
C LEU A 294 17.83 -1.91 0.99
N ARG A 295 18.62 -2.50 0.07
CA ARG A 295 19.27 -3.79 0.32
C ARG A 295 20.43 -3.70 1.29
N LYS A 296 21.25 -2.65 1.20
CA LYS A 296 22.34 -2.39 2.14
C LYS A 296 21.78 -2.15 3.55
N PHE A 297 20.70 -1.38 3.66
CA PHE A 297 20.01 -1.09 4.91
C PHE A 297 19.57 -2.36 5.62
N ALA A 298 19.03 -3.34 4.90
CA ALA A 298 18.61 -4.61 5.49
C ALA A 298 19.74 -5.42 6.16
N GLU A 299 21.02 -5.06 5.96
CA GLU A 299 22.17 -5.61 6.72
C GLU A 299 22.65 -4.70 7.84
N ASN A 300 22.46 -3.39 7.67
CA ASN A 300 22.99 -2.39 8.58
C ASN A 300 22.00 -1.24 8.71
N ASN A 301 21.20 -1.30 9.76
CA ASN A 301 20.18 -0.29 10.05
C ASN A 301 20.79 1.10 10.36
N ASN A 302 22.08 1.17 10.70
CA ASN A 302 22.75 2.45 10.98
C ASN A 302 22.87 3.35 9.74
N LEU A 303 22.67 2.80 8.54
CA LEU A 303 22.70 3.56 7.27
C LEU A 303 21.40 4.34 7.01
N ALA A 304 20.38 4.25 7.89
CA ALA A 304 19.10 4.93 7.71
C ALA A 304 19.24 6.44 7.47
N ALA A 305 20.09 7.12 8.22
CA ALA A 305 20.26 8.57 8.13
C ALA A 305 20.88 9.02 6.80
N GLU A 306 21.96 8.36 6.37
CA GLU A 306 22.61 8.59 5.07
C GLU A 306 21.60 8.37 3.92
N PHE A 307 20.83 7.29 3.99
CA PHE A 307 19.87 6.98 2.95
C PHE A 307 18.68 7.94 2.96
N LEU A 308 18.25 8.40 4.13
CA LEU A 308 17.23 9.43 4.24
C LEU A 308 17.67 10.74 3.57
N GLU A 309 18.91 11.16 3.80
CA GLU A 309 19.49 12.35 3.19
C GLU A 309 19.58 12.22 1.66
N PHE A 310 20.01 11.06 1.15
CA PHE A 310 19.98 10.77 -0.29
C PHE A 310 18.58 11.00 -0.87
N HIS A 311 17.53 10.54 -0.18
CA HIS A 311 16.16 10.70 -0.67
C HIS A 311 15.69 12.16 -0.63
N LYS A 312 15.98 12.88 0.45
CA LYS A 312 15.69 14.32 0.58
C LYS A 312 16.32 15.12 -0.56
N ASN A 313 17.61 14.89 -0.83
CA ASN A 313 18.38 15.64 -1.82
C ASN A 313 17.95 15.37 -3.27
N ASN A 314 17.40 14.19 -3.55
CA ASN A 314 17.06 13.77 -4.92
C ASN A 314 15.56 13.79 -5.24
N TYR A 315 14.69 14.04 -4.25
CA TYR A 315 13.24 14.02 -4.42
C TYR A 315 12.72 14.95 -5.53
N LEU A 316 13.17 16.21 -5.55
CA LEU A 316 12.77 17.18 -6.58
C LEU A 316 13.27 16.80 -7.97
N LYS A 317 14.43 16.15 -8.07
CA LYS A 317 15.01 15.70 -9.34
C LYS A 317 14.15 14.60 -9.96
N ILE A 318 13.66 13.66 -9.16
CA ILE A 318 12.75 12.62 -9.65
C ILE A 318 11.41 13.18 -10.09
N ILE A 319 10.81 14.09 -9.31
CA ILE A 319 9.54 14.74 -9.71
C ILE A 319 9.68 15.45 -11.06
N LYS A 320 10.83 16.06 -11.36
CA LYS A 320 11.06 16.76 -12.64
C LYS A 320 11.41 15.82 -13.80
N CYS A 321 12.16 14.75 -13.55
CA CYS A 321 12.78 13.95 -14.60
C CYS A 321 12.08 12.60 -14.89
N HIS A 322 11.02 12.23 -14.16
CA HIS A 322 10.31 10.97 -14.40
C HIS A 322 9.69 10.89 -15.81
N THR A 323 9.63 9.67 -16.35
CA THR A 323 8.98 9.31 -17.61
C THR A 323 7.69 8.51 -17.41
N ASP A 324 7.51 7.91 -16.23
CA ASP A 324 6.31 7.18 -15.81
C ASP A 324 6.06 7.47 -14.32
N ILE A 325 4.80 7.68 -13.93
CA ILE A 325 4.43 7.86 -12.51
C ILE A 325 4.88 6.70 -11.60
N SER A 326 5.08 5.50 -12.15
CA SER A 326 5.58 4.33 -11.42
C SER A 326 6.94 4.60 -10.78
N GLN A 327 7.77 5.41 -11.45
CA GLN A 327 9.08 5.81 -10.94
C GLN A 327 8.95 6.65 -9.66
N ILE A 328 8.06 7.64 -9.68
CA ILE A 328 7.76 8.45 -8.48
C ILE A 328 7.25 7.54 -7.37
N MET A 329 6.31 6.63 -7.68
CA MET A 329 5.70 5.76 -6.67
C MET A 329 6.68 4.78 -6.03
N ASP A 330 7.61 4.22 -6.82
CA ASP A 330 8.64 3.31 -6.31
C ASP A 330 9.66 4.07 -5.45
N TYR A 331 10.05 5.27 -5.86
CA TYR A 331 10.96 6.11 -5.07
C TYR A 331 10.34 6.60 -3.76
N GLU A 332 9.12 7.12 -3.81
CA GLU A 332 8.41 7.61 -2.63
C GLU A 332 8.15 6.48 -1.63
N LEU A 333 7.86 5.26 -2.11
CA LEU A 333 7.73 4.09 -1.24
C LEU A 333 9.02 3.79 -0.48
N ASN A 334 10.17 3.83 -1.16
CA ASN A 334 11.46 3.62 -0.51
C ASN A 334 11.81 4.76 0.44
N TYR A 335 11.53 6.01 0.05
CA TYR A 335 11.74 7.17 0.92
C TYR A 335 10.90 7.06 2.21
N LEU A 336 9.63 6.70 2.09
CA LEU A 336 8.75 6.49 3.23
C LEU A 336 9.28 5.43 4.19
N ARG A 337 9.86 4.33 3.67
CA ARG A 337 10.50 3.32 4.53
C ARG A 337 11.61 3.92 5.37
N PHE A 338 12.50 4.72 4.77
CA PHE A 338 13.59 5.36 5.51
C PHE A 338 13.09 6.42 6.51
N LEU A 339 12.04 7.16 6.18
CA LEU A 339 11.37 8.07 7.12
C LEU A 339 10.85 7.31 8.35
N ILE A 340 10.12 6.21 8.13
CA ILE A 340 9.59 5.34 9.20
C ILE A 340 10.74 4.79 10.07
N TYR A 341 11.78 4.24 9.44
CA TYR A 341 12.91 3.64 10.17
C TYR A 341 13.72 4.66 10.98
N SER A 342 13.87 5.88 10.47
CA SER A 342 14.59 6.96 11.17
C SER A 342 13.76 7.65 12.24
N GLY A 343 12.44 7.39 12.31
CA GLY A 343 11.53 8.10 13.22
C GLY A 343 11.43 9.60 12.89
N ASP A 344 11.62 9.97 11.62
CA ASP A 344 11.60 11.38 11.20
C ASP A 344 10.21 11.99 11.45
N LYS A 345 10.19 13.23 11.97
CA LYS A 345 8.96 13.98 12.28
C LYS A 345 8.04 14.19 11.08
N ASP A 346 8.59 14.20 9.86
CA ASP A 346 7.83 14.42 8.63
C ASP A 346 7.15 13.15 8.11
N THR A 347 7.36 11.99 8.75
CA THR A 347 6.82 10.69 8.34
C THR A 347 5.31 10.75 8.10
N GLY A 348 4.52 11.21 9.08
CA GLY A 348 3.06 11.24 8.96
C GLY A 348 2.56 12.16 7.83
N LYS A 349 3.21 13.30 7.62
CA LYS A 349 2.90 14.21 6.51
C LYS A 349 3.20 13.54 5.17
N PHE A 350 4.37 12.90 5.05
CA PHE A 350 4.78 12.24 3.83
C PHE A 350 3.90 11.03 3.49
N THR A 351 3.49 10.23 4.49
CA THR A 351 2.54 9.13 4.29
C THR A 351 1.24 9.63 3.69
N ALA A 352 0.67 10.70 4.25
CA ALA A 352 -0.56 11.29 3.74
C ALA A 352 -0.41 11.83 2.31
N ASP A 353 0.69 12.53 2.02
CA ASP A 353 1.00 13.03 0.67
C ASP A 353 1.15 11.90 -0.35
N TYR A 354 1.85 10.82 0.03
CA TYR A 354 2.02 9.63 -0.80
C TYR A 354 0.69 8.97 -1.13
N MET A 355 -0.17 8.77 -0.13
CA MET A 355 -1.51 8.20 -0.31
C MET A 355 -2.41 9.09 -1.19
N ASN A 356 -2.37 10.41 -0.98
CA ASN A 356 -3.11 11.37 -1.81
C ASN A 356 -2.67 11.29 -3.27
N ARG A 357 -1.36 11.20 -3.53
CA ARG A 357 -0.83 11.03 -4.90
C ARG A 357 -1.30 9.72 -5.53
N GLN A 358 -1.31 8.61 -4.79
CA GLN A 358 -1.83 7.34 -5.31
C GLN A 358 -3.31 7.45 -5.72
N LEU A 359 -4.14 8.13 -4.92
CA LEU A 359 -5.55 8.41 -5.27
C LEU A 359 -5.65 9.26 -6.54
N LEU A 360 -4.88 10.34 -6.63
CA LEU A 360 -4.87 11.23 -7.80
C LEU A 360 -4.36 10.51 -9.05
N TYR A 361 -3.38 9.61 -8.93
CA TYR A 361 -2.91 8.77 -10.03
C TYR A 361 -3.82 7.59 -10.36
N SER A 362 -5.01 7.50 -9.75
CA SER A 362 -5.99 6.42 -9.99
C SER A 362 -5.44 5.04 -9.66
N ARG A 363 -4.59 4.96 -8.62
CA ARG A 363 -4.09 3.72 -8.01
C ARG A 363 -4.88 3.44 -6.73
N LYS A 364 -6.21 3.31 -6.86
CA LYS A 364 -7.13 3.22 -5.72
C LYS A 364 -6.80 2.07 -4.76
N SER A 365 -6.43 0.91 -5.31
CA SER A 365 -6.08 -0.24 -4.49
C SER A 365 -4.80 0.02 -3.68
N ASP A 366 -3.80 0.66 -4.29
CA ASP A 366 -2.54 0.98 -3.62
C ASP A 366 -2.78 1.97 -2.48
N ALA A 367 -3.57 3.02 -2.73
CA ALA A 367 -3.99 3.98 -1.69
C ALA A 367 -4.76 3.32 -0.54
N LEU A 368 -5.66 2.37 -0.84
CA LEU A 368 -6.43 1.64 0.18
C LEU A 368 -5.52 0.75 1.03
N ASN A 369 -4.55 0.10 0.40
CA ASN A 369 -3.56 -0.70 1.10
C ASN A 369 -2.72 0.18 2.04
N SER A 370 -2.18 1.30 1.54
CA SER A 370 -1.38 2.23 2.34
C SER A 370 -2.18 2.84 3.49
N TRP A 371 -3.41 3.28 3.23
CA TRP A 371 -4.32 3.80 4.26
C TRP A 371 -4.57 2.81 5.39
N TYR A 372 -4.90 1.57 5.03
CA TYR A 372 -5.20 0.56 6.04
C TYR A 372 -3.97 0.24 6.89
N LEU A 373 -2.79 0.13 6.26
CA LEU A 373 -1.54 -0.15 6.98
C LEU A 373 -1.22 0.94 8.01
N ASP A 374 -1.21 2.20 7.57
CA ASP A 374 -0.92 3.37 8.41
C ASP A 374 -1.88 3.44 9.62
N LEU A 375 -3.18 3.34 9.35
CA LEU A 375 -4.19 3.39 10.40
C LEU A 375 -4.13 2.17 11.33
N SER A 376 -3.83 0.98 10.79
CA SER A 376 -3.70 -0.23 11.61
C SER A 376 -2.47 -0.18 12.52
N ASP A 377 -1.36 0.39 12.04
CA ASP A 377 -0.14 0.55 12.82
C ASP A 377 -0.36 1.56 13.95
N GLU A 378 -1.04 2.68 13.67
CA GLU A 378 -1.42 3.68 14.67
C GLU A 378 -2.32 3.07 15.75
N VAL A 379 -3.38 2.38 15.36
CA VAL A 379 -4.35 1.80 16.30
C VAL A 379 -3.73 0.65 17.11
N SER A 380 -2.95 -0.23 16.47
CA SER A 380 -2.25 -1.33 17.13
C SER A 380 -1.22 -0.84 18.15
N SER A 381 -0.51 0.25 17.85
CA SER A 381 0.49 0.82 18.76
C SER A 381 -0.12 1.45 20.02
N ASN A 382 -1.37 1.91 19.94
CA ASN A 382 -2.04 2.63 21.03
C ASN A 382 -3.04 1.77 21.82
N ILE A 383 -3.31 0.53 21.40
CA ILE A 383 -4.30 -0.34 22.06
C ILE A 383 -3.88 -0.72 23.49
N ALA A 384 -2.58 -0.82 23.76
CA ALA A 384 -2.04 -1.21 25.06
C ALA A 384 -1.67 0.04 25.87
N LYS A 385 -2.41 0.31 26.94
CA LYS A 385 -2.07 1.34 27.93
C LYS A 385 -1.07 0.79 28.93
N TRP A 386 0.10 1.42 28.96
CA TRP A 386 1.15 1.14 29.91
C TRP A 386 0.90 1.88 31.22
N LYS A 387 1.09 1.21 32.36
CA LYS A 387 1.09 1.84 33.68
C LYS A 387 2.28 1.32 34.47
N ILE A 388 2.99 2.22 35.14
CA ILE A 388 4.02 1.86 36.14
C ILE A 388 3.42 2.04 37.52
N THR A 389 3.62 1.07 38.40
CA THR A 389 3.34 1.21 39.85
C THR A 389 4.53 0.66 40.61
N GLY A 390 5.29 1.53 41.25
CA GLY A 390 6.62 1.21 41.77
C GLY A 390 7.58 0.82 40.63
N ASN A 391 8.25 -0.34 40.75
CA ASN A 391 9.15 -0.89 39.72
C ASN A 391 8.48 -1.96 38.83
N LYS A 392 7.14 -1.99 38.75
CA LYS A 392 6.40 -3.00 37.99
C LYS A 392 5.59 -2.36 36.86
N PHE A 393 5.65 -2.98 35.69
CA PHE A 393 4.83 -2.65 34.53
C PHE A 393 3.48 -3.38 34.56
N TYR A 394 2.44 -2.66 34.16
CA TYR A 394 1.08 -3.17 33.99
C TYR A 394 0.57 -2.73 32.63
N ILE A 395 -0.20 -3.60 31.98
CA ILE A 395 -0.92 -3.31 30.74
C ILE A 395 -2.43 -3.36 31.00
N SER A 396 -3.16 -2.49 30.32
CA SER A 396 -4.60 -2.62 30.15
C SER A 396 -4.98 -2.22 28.72
N PRO A 397 -5.99 -2.84 28.11
CA PRO A 397 -6.46 -2.42 26.80
C PRO A 397 -7.19 -1.08 26.90
N ASP A 398 -6.89 -0.15 26.00
CA ASP A 398 -7.75 1.02 25.80
C ASP A 398 -9.04 0.59 25.10
N LYS A 399 -10.14 0.57 25.85
CA LYS A 399 -11.46 0.16 25.35
C LYS A 399 -11.94 1.00 24.17
N GLN A 400 -11.72 2.32 24.20
CA GLN A 400 -12.19 3.20 23.12
C GLN A 400 -11.44 2.91 21.81
N ILE A 401 -10.11 2.71 21.91
CA ILE A 401 -9.27 2.37 20.77
C ILE A 401 -9.58 0.96 20.26
N LEU A 402 -9.76 -0.02 21.16
CA LEU A 402 -10.15 -1.38 20.80
C LEU A 402 -11.49 -1.42 20.06
N ASP A 403 -12.51 -0.69 20.54
CA ASP A 403 -13.81 -0.62 19.88
C ASP A 403 -13.73 0.04 18.50
N ALA A 404 -12.96 1.14 18.38
CA ALA A 404 -12.67 1.77 17.10
C ALA A 404 -11.97 0.79 16.14
N PHE A 405 -11.02 0.01 16.65
CA PHE A 405 -10.29 -0.99 15.88
C PHE A 405 -11.20 -2.11 15.36
N ILE A 406 -12.10 -2.61 16.23
CA ILE A 406 -13.08 -3.65 15.89
C ILE A 406 -13.98 -3.16 14.76
N LYS A 407 -14.51 -1.93 14.89
CA LYS A 407 -15.34 -1.32 13.85
C LYS A 407 -14.59 -1.19 12.53
N MET A 408 -13.37 -0.65 12.56
CA MET A 408 -12.52 -0.47 11.38
C MET A 408 -12.25 -1.80 10.66
N ASN A 409 -11.84 -2.84 11.40
CA ASN A 409 -11.50 -4.14 10.81
C ASN A 409 -12.72 -4.91 10.30
N SER A 410 -13.86 -4.80 11.00
CA SER A 410 -15.13 -5.34 10.51
C SER A 410 -15.50 -4.72 9.17
N GLU A 411 -15.54 -3.39 9.08
CA GLU A 411 -15.85 -2.69 7.83
C GLU A 411 -14.86 -3.04 6.72
N SER A 412 -13.56 -3.09 7.04
CA SER A 412 -12.50 -3.42 6.10
C SER A 412 -12.63 -4.85 5.55
N PHE A 413 -12.92 -5.82 6.42
CA PHE A 413 -13.10 -7.21 6.04
C PHE A 413 -14.32 -7.40 5.13
N TYR A 414 -15.48 -6.86 5.49
CA TYR A 414 -16.70 -7.06 4.69
C TYR A 414 -16.62 -6.36 3.32
N ARG A 415 -16.01 -5.18 3.24
CA ARG A 415 -16.03 -4.34 2.04
C ARG A 415 -14.83 -4.54 1.12
N PHE A 416 -13.64 -4.75 1.67
CA PHE A 416 -12.39 -4.63 0.92
C PHE A 416 -11.53 -5.88 0.86
N LYS A 417 -11.91 -6.99 1.50
CA LYS A 417 -11.14 -8.25 1.46
C LYS A 417 -10.74 -8.74 0.05
N ASN A 418 -11.55 -8.42 -0.96
CA ASN A 418 -11.29 -8.81 -2.35
C ASN A 418 -10.41 -7.80 -3.12
N ILE A 419 -10.19 -6.62 -2.53
CA ILE A 419 -9.35 -5.54 -3.07
C ILE A 419 -7.97 -5.57 -2.41
N TYR A 420 -7.89 -5.90 -1.13
CA TYR A 420 -6.61 -5.96 -0.41
C TYR A 420 -5.64 -6.94 -1.06
N LEU A 421 -4.37 -6.51 -1.11
CA LEU A 421 -3.28 -7.41 -1.44
C LEU A 421 -3.07 -8.41 -0.29
N PRO A 422 -2.65 -9.65 -0.58
CA PRO A 422 -2.37 -10.67 0.43
C PRO A 422 -1.59 -10.21 1.67
N ASN A 423 -0.57 -9.34 1.54
CA ASN A 423 0.11 -8.77 2.73
C ASN A 423 -0.83 -8.01 3.65
N VAL A 424 -1.62 -7.09 3.10
CA VAL A 424 -2.59 -6.29 3.86
C VAL A 424 -3.70 -7.16 4.39
N LEU A 425 -4.15 -8.15 3.62
CA LEU A 425 -5.14 -9.12 4.07
C LEU A 425 -4.63 -9.98 5.23
N SER A 426 -3.36 -10.37 5.24
CA SER A 426 -2.73 -11.04 6.37
C SER A 426 -2.69 -10.16 7.61
N ILE A 427 -2.32 -8.88 7.46
CA ILE A 427 -2.31 -7.90 8.56
C ILE A 427 -3.72 -7.71 9.11
N LEU A 428 -4.73 -7.58 8.25
CA LEU A 428 -6.13 -7.53 8.66
C LEU A 428 -6.57 -8.77 9.46
N TYR A 429 -6.16 -9.97 9.03
CA TYR A 429 -6.51 -11.18 9.75
C TYR A 429 -5.83 -11.28 11.11
N ILE A 430 -4.53 -11.00 11.21
CA ILE A 430 -3.87 -11.02 12.53
C ILE A 430 -4.44 -9.93 13.45
N ASN A 431 -4.79 -8.75 12.91
CA ASN A 431 -5.42 -7.69 13.69
C ASN A 431 -6.80 -8.10 14.23
N ILE A 432 -7.61 -8.83 13.45
CA ILE A 432 -8.89 -9.38 13.93
C ILE A 432 -8.66 -10.42 15.04
N ALA A 433 -7.63 -11.27 14.92
CA ALA A 433 -7.28 -12.21 15.98
C ALA A 433 -6.75 -11.48 17.23
N GLU A 434 -5.98 -10.41 17.05
CA GLU A 434 -5.46 -9.57 18.13
C GLU A 434 -6.58 -8.85 18.90
N GLN A 435 -7.66 -8.45 18.22
CA GLN A 435 -8.85 -7.90 18.91
C GLN A 435 -9.47 -8.90 19.89
N GLU A 436 -9.56 -10.17 19.49
CA GLU A 436 -10.06 -11.22 20.39
C GLU A 436 -9.04 -11.51 21.49
N PHE A 437 -7.73 -11.44 21.21
CA PHE A 437 -6.69 -11.54 22.24
C PHE A 437 -6.88 -10.48 23.35
N TRP A 438 -7.11 -9.22 23.00
CA TRP A 438 -7.30 -8.14 23.97
C TRP A 438 -8.62 -8.24 24.78
N ARG A 439 -9.54 -9.12 24.38
CA ARG A 439 -10.77 -9.46 25.12
C ARG A 439 -10.58 -10.59 26.15
N SER A 440 -9.38 -11.18 26.19
CA SER A 440 -8.99 -12.26 27.10
C SER A 440 -9.98 -13.42 27.17
N VAL A 441 -10.45 -13.79 28.37
CA VAL A 441 -11.38 -14.91 28.59
C VAL A 441 -12.76 -14.69 27.97
N ASN A 442 -13.10 -13.44 27.61
CA ASN A 442 -14.34 -13.06 26.93
C ASN A 442 -14.24 -13.07 25.39
N ALA A 443 -13.12 -13.54 24.85
CA ALA A 443 -12.90 -13.64 23.41
C ALA A 443 -13.88 -14.58 22.70
N ASP A 444 -14.17 -14.29 21.43
CA ASP A 444 -14.76 -15.27 20.52
C ASP A 444 -13.67 -16.18 19.93
N PHE A 445 -13.37 -17.27 20.65
CA PHE A 445 -12.32 -18.22 20.27
C PHE A 445 -12.58 -18.93 18.93
N LEU A 446 -13.85 -19.19 18.60
CA LEU A 446 -14.22 -19.81 17.32
C LEU A 446 -13.91 -18.87 16.16
N LYS A 447 -14.23 -17.58 16.30
CA LYS A 447 -13.87 -16.56 15.33
C LYS A 447 -12.35 -16.42 15.21
N ALA A 448 -11.64 -16.37 16.34
CA ALA A 448 -10.18 -16.24 16.35
C ALA A 448 -9.50 -17.42 15.63
N ASP A 449 -9.87 -18.66 15.94
CA ASP A 449 -9.35 -19.87 15.27
C ASP A 449 -9.66 -19.88 13.76
N LEU A 450 -10.89 -19.54 13.37
CA LEU A 450 -11.27 -19.42 11.95
C LEU A 450 -10.38 -18.42 11.21
N ILE A 451 -10.09 -17.27 11.82
CA ILE A 451 -9.25 -16.23 11.23
C ILE A 451 -7.78 -16.65 11.16
N LEU A 452 -7.24 -17.26 12.22
CA LEU A 452 -5.88 -17.80 12.23
C LEU A 452 -5.69 -18.91 11.18
N LYS A 453 -6.69 -19.79 10.99
CA LYS A 453 -6.68 -20.77 9.88
C LYS A 453 -6.65 -20.11 8.51
N LYS A 454 -7.39 -19.02 8.30
CA LYS A 454 -7.35 -18.23 7.05
C LYS A 454 -5.98 -17.56 6.86
N LEU A 455 -5.41 -16.98 7.90
CA LEU A 455 -4.06 -16.38 7.88
C LEU A 455 -3.01 -17.42 7.49
N ASN A 456 -3.02 -18.59 8.13
CA ASN A 456 -2.12 -19.70 7.82
C ASN A 456 -2.24 -20.17 6.36
N ARG A 457 -3.46 -20.23 5.81
CA ARG A 457 -3.66 -20.55 4.40
C ARG A 457 -3.05 -19.49 3.48
N ILE A 458 -3.17 -18.20 3.82
CA ILE A 458 -2.55 -17.13 3.04
C ILE A 458 -1.02 -17.28 3.10
N ILE A 459 -0.43 -17.37 4.29
CA ILE A 459 1.04 -17.48 4.47
C ILE A 459 1.62 -18.69 3.72
N LYS A 460 0.91 -19.83 3.68
CA LYS A 460 1.35 -21.01 2.92
C LYS A 460 1.37 -20.79 1.40
N LEU A 461 0.42 -20.01 0.88
CA LEU A 461 0.27 -19.79 -0.56
C LEU A 461 1.08 -18.61 -1.09
N HIS A 462 1.54 -17.75 -0.17
CA HIS A 462 1.96 -16.39 -0.46
C HIS A 462 3.25 -16.02 0.27
N ASN A 463 4.17 -15.30 -0.39
CA ASN A 463 5.29 -14.69 0.34
C ASN A 463 4.78 -13.45 1.10
N ILE A 464 4.53 -13.61 2.40
CA ILE A 464 3.96 -12.58 3.26
C ILE A 464 5.05 -11.98 4.17
N ASN A 465 5.08 -10.65 4.23
CA ASN A 465 5.94 -9.93 5.17
C ASN A 465 5.18 -9.61 6.47
N ILE A 466 5.04 -10.60 7.35
CA ILE A 466 4.42 -10.48 8.67
C ILE A 466 5.36 -11.09 9.71
N SER A 467 5.46 -10.48 10.90
CA SER A 467 6.28 -11.05 11.97
C SER A 467 5.69 -12.38 12.44
N ILE A 468 6.51 -13.44 12.43
CA ILE A 468 6.16 -14.74 13.01
C ILE A 468 5.92 -14.58 14.52
N SER A 469 6.68 -13.71 15.20
CA SER A 469 6.52 -13.48 16.64
C SER A 469 5.14 -12.96 16.99
N TRP A 470 4.60 -12.05 16.16
CA TRP A 470 3.28 -11.48 16.36
C TRP A 470 2.20 -12.56 16.28
N ILE A 471 2.29 -13.44 15.28
CA ILE A 471 1.35 -14.55 15.09
C ILE A 471 1.42 -15.53 16.27
N GLU A 472 2.62 -15.97 16.65
CA GLU A 472 2.81 -16.95 17.71
C GLU A 472 2.41 -16.40 19.08
N THR A 473 2.67 -15.11 19.36
CA THR A 473 2.27 -14.46 20.61
C THR A 473 0.75 -14.39 20.75
N ILE A 474 0.05 -13.92 19.70
CA ILE A 474 -1.41 -13.85 19.68
C ILE A 474 -2.03 -15.25 19.83
N LYS A 475 -1.50 -16.22 19.08
CA LYS A 475 -1.99 -17.60 19.11
C LYS A 475 -1.81 -18.23 20.50
N LEU A 476 -0.63 -18.10 21.10
CA LEU A 476 -0.36 -18.64 22.43
C LEU A 476 -1.27 -18.01 23.49
N GLY A 477 -1.44 -16.68 23.44
CA GLY A 477 -2.34 -15.99 24.36
C GLY A 477 -3.78 -16.48 24.26
N LEU A 478 -4.31 -16.60 23.04
CA LEU A 478 -5.66 -17.14 22.81
C LEU A 478 -5.80 -18.59 23.32
N GLU A 479 -4.82 -19.46 23.08
CA GLU A 479 -4.82 -20.83 23.61
C GLU A 479 -4.83 -20.85 25.15
N ILE A 480 -4.09 -19.95 25.79
CA ILE A 480 -4.05 -19.80 27.26
C ILE A 480 -5.40 -19.29 27.78
N PHE A 481 -5.95 -18.23 27.19
CA PHE A 481 -7.22 -17.63 27.61
C PHE A 481 -8.40 -18.58 27.42
N GLU A 482 -8.41 -19.38 26.36
CA GLU A 482 -9.41 -20.44 26.17
C GLU A 482 -9.28 -21.51 27.26
N ALA A 483 -8.06 -21.93 27.57
CA ALA A 483 -7.80 -22.93 28.60
C ALA A 483 -8.20 -22.46 30.01
N LEU A 484 -8.05 -21.16 30.32
CA LEU A 484 -8.48 -20.59 31.59
C LEU A 484 -10.00 -20.71 31.85
N ARG A 485 -10.82 -20.92 30.81
CA ARG A 485 -12.27 -21.15 30.96
C ARG A 485 -12.60 -22.55 31.49
N SER A 486 -11.67 -23.50 31.35
CA SER A 486 -11.94 -24.92 31.55
C SER A 486 -10.97 -25.59 32.53
N PHE A 487 -9.83 -24.96 32.82
CA PHE A 487 -8.77 -25.52 33.65
C PHE A 487 -8.38 -24.58 34.78
N THR A 488 -7.88 -25.16 35.89
CA THR A 488 -7.24 -24.40 36.96
C THR A 488 -5.94 -23.76 36.48
N LYS A 489 -5.52 -22.67 37.11
CA LYS A 489 -4.30 -21.93 36.77
C LYS A 489 -3.05 -22.82 36.77
N ASP A 490 -2.94 -23.76 37.71
CA ASP A 490 -1.84 -24.74 37.75
C ASP A 490 -1.81 -25.64 36.50
N LYS A 491 -2.98 -26.17 36.09
CA LYS A 491 -3.08 -26.99 34.88
C LYS A 491 -2.73 -26.19 33.62
N VAL A 492 -3.15 -24.92 33.57
CA VAL A 492 -2.77 -23.99 32.50
C VAL A 492 -1.25 -23.79 32.49
N LEU A 493 -0.61 -23.55 33.64
CA LEU A 493 0.84 -23.43 33.74
C LEU A 493 1.55 -24.68 33.22
N ILE A 494 1.18 -25.87 33.72
CA ILE A 494 1.80 -27.15 33.30
C ILE A 494 1.71 -27.32 31.78
N LYS A 495 0.55 -26.97 31.19
CA LYS A 495 0.31 -27.12 29.75
C LYS A 495 1.08 -26.12 28.88
N PHE A 496 1.26 -24.87 29.34
CA PHE A 496 1.74 -23.77 28.50
C PHE A 496 3.08 -23.17 28.91
N ALA A 497 3.66 -23.51 30.07
CA ALA A 497 4.95 -22.97 30.52
C ALA A 497 6.07 -23.20 29.49
N GLY A 498 6.19 -24.43 28.95
CA GLY A 498 7.21 -24.76 27.96
C GLY A 498 7.06 -23.99 26.64
N LYS A 499 5.82 -23.77 26.16
CA LYS A 499 5.56 -22.95 24.97
C LYS A 499 5.88 -21.48 25.22
N THR A 500 5.50 -20.98 26.39
CA THR A 500 5.78 -19.60 26.82
C THR A 500 7.28 -19.35 26.94
N GLY A 501 8.03 -20.27 27.57
CA GLY A 501 9.49 -20.20 27.64
C GLY A 501 10.14 -20.09 26.27
N LYS A 502 9.79 -20.99 25.34
CA LYS A 502 10.27 -20.95 23.95
C LYS A 502 9.94 -19.62 23.24
N LEU A 503 8.74 -19.11 23.42
CA LEU A 503 8.33 -17.82 22.86
C LEU A 503 9.20 -16.68 23.42
N THR A 504 9.40 -16.62 24.73
CA THR A 504 10.25 -15.59 25.36
C THR A 504 11.72 -15.67 24.94
N GLU A 505 12.26 -16.87 24.69
CA GLU A 505 13.61 -17.05 24.18
C GLU A 505 13.76 -16.57 22.74
N MET A 506 12.79 -16.92 21.88
CA MET A 506 12.73 -16.42 20.51
C MET A 506 12.61 -14.89 20.48
N LEU A 507 11.80 -14.32 21.38
CA LEU A 507 11.57 -12.89 21.52
C LEU A 507 12.71 -12.12 22.21
N ALA A 508 13.74 -12.79 22.74
CA ALA A 508 14.92 -12.14 23.32
C ALA A 508 16.19 -12.42 22.49
N GLY A 509 16.04 -12.97 21.28
CA GLY A 509 17.15 -13.37 20.44
C GLY A 509 17.92 -12.17 19.89
N LYS A 510 19.26 -12.23 19.89
CA LYS A 510 20.14 -11.15 19.39
C LYS A 510 19.90 -10.71 17.94
N GLN A 511 19.18 -11.52 17.14
CA GLN A 511 18.84 -11.22 15.75
C GLN A 511 17.53 -10.44 15.61
N GLN A 512 16.85 -10.07 16.71
CA GLN A 512 15.65 -9.25 16.65
C GLN A 512 15.97 -7.82 16.22
N THR A 513 15.26 -7.36 15.19
CA THR A 513 15.41 -6.05 14.57
C THR A 513 14.15 -5.19 14.68
N PHE A 514 13.12 -5.64 15.40
CA PHE A 514 11.81 -4.98 15.51
C PHE A 514 11.48 -4.55 16.94
N ASN A 515 10.50 -3.65 17.06
CA ASN A 515 10.06 -3.06 18.32
C ASN A 515 9.44 -4.12 19.26
N ILE A 516 10.14 -4.41 20.37
CA ILE A 516 9.73 -5.43 21.35
C ILE A 516 8.56 -5.00 22.26
N SER A 517 8.24 -3.70 22.31
CA SER A 517 7.21 -3.18 23.22
C SER A 517 5.85 -3.83 23.01
N SER A 518 5.44 -4.06 21.76
CA SER A 518 4.13 -4.67 21.44
C SER A 518 4.05 -6.14 21.90
N ASP A 519 5.10 -6.93 21.65
CA ASP A 519 5.15 -8.33 22.08
C ASP A 519 5.29 -8.42 23.61
N PHE A 520 6.05 -7.51 24.24
CA PHE A 520 6.16 -7.44 25.70
C PHE A 520 4.83 -7.04 26.36
N ALA A 521 4.10 -6.09 25.79
CA ALA A 521 2.77 -5.71 26.29
C ALA A 521 1.81 -6.90 26.29
N LYS A 522 1.82 -7.70 25.22
CA LYS A 522 1.01 -8.93 25.11
C LYS A 522 1.40 -9.97 26.16
N LEU A 523 2.70 -10.19 26.38
CA LEU A 523 3.17 -11.10 27.43
C LEU A 523 2.77 -10.61 28.82
N LEU A 524 2.93 -9.32 29.13
CA LEU A 524 2.46 -8.75 30.39
C LEU A 524 0.95 -8.91 30.57
N PHE A 525 0.17 -8.73 29.50
CA PHE A 525 -1.27 -8.96 29.55
C PHE A 525 -1.60 -10.43 29.86
N ILE A 526 -0.92 -11.40 29.22
CA ILE A 526 -1.06 -12.82 29.55
C ILE A 526 -0.74 -13.08 31.03
N LYS A 527 0.38 -12.53 31.53
CA LYS A 527 0.79 -12.63 32.94
C LYS A 527 -0.33 -12.18 33.88
N GLN A 528 -0.90 -11.00 33.60
CA GLN A 528 -1.93 -10.36 34.41
C GLN A 528 -3.23 -11.16 34.41
N GLU A 529 -3.66 -11.68 33.26
CA GLU A 529 -4.91 -12.46 33.14
C GLU A 529 -4.78 -13.85 33.77
N VAL A 530 -3.63 -14.52 33.62
CA VAL A 530 -3.38 -15.81 34.28
C VAL A 530 -3.25 -15.62 35.79
N ASN A 531 -2.56 -14.55 36.22
CA ASN A 531 -2.30 -14.20 37.62
C ASN A 531 -1.85 -15.42 38.44
N HIS A 532 -0.67 -15.95 38.10
CA HIS A 532 -0.07 -17.14 38.68
C HIS A 532 1.46 -16.98 38.83
N PRO A 533 2.06 -17.32 39.99
CA PRO A 533 3.49 -17.07 40.25
C PRO A 533 4.46 -17.69 39.24
N GLY A 534 4.12 -18.87 38.71
CA GLY A 534 4.95 -19.52 37.68
C GLY A 534 5.05 -18.73 36.36
N PHE A 535 3.95 -18.08 35.94
CA PHE A 535 3.96 -17.19 34.78
C PHE A 535 4.68 -15.88 35.08
N ASP A 536 4.54 -15.36 36.31
CA ASP A 536 5.28 -14.18 36.74
C ASP A 536 6.79 -14.37 36.60
N THR A 537 7.31 -15.50 37.08
CA THR A 537 8.73 -15.84 36.98
C THR A 537 9.20 -15.91 35.52
N LEU A 538 8.45 -16.58 34.64
CA LEU A 538 8.79 -16.69 33.22
C LEU A 538 8.91 -15.32 32.54
N ILE A 539 7.94 -14.44 32.78
CA ILE A 539 7.85 -13.16 32.08
C ILE A 539 8.78 -12.11 32.71
N ASN A 540 9.03 -12.17 34.02
CA ASN A 540 10.07 -11.35 34.66
C ASN A 540 11.47 -11.73 34.18
N ASN A 541 11.73 -13.02 33.94
CA ASN A 541 12.99 -13.48 33.37
C ASN A 541 13.19 -12.93 31.94
N PHE A 542 12.12 -12.86 31.16
CA PHE A 542 12.13 -12.22 29.85
C PHE A 542 12.43 -10.72 29.93
N GLU A 543 11.75 -9.99 30.82
CA GLU A 543 11.99 -8.56 31.07
C GLU A 543 13.48 -8.30 31.41
N ASN A 544 14.03 -9.05 32.36
CA ASN A 544 15.44 -8.95 32.74
C ASN A 544 16.41 -9.24 31.60
N LYS A 545 16.05 -10.16 30.69
CA LYS A 545 16.86 -10.46 29.50
C LYS A 545 16.83 -9.29 28.51
N ILE A 546 15.66 -8.71 28.23
CA ILE A 546 15.54 -7.55 27.33
C ILE A 546 16.33 -6.37 27.89
N MET A 547 16.20 -6.07 29.18
CA MET A 547 16.94 -4.97 29.81
C MET A 547 18.45 -5.05 29.59
N LYS A 548 18.99 -6.28 29.55
CA LYS A 548 20.42 -6.52 29.34
C LYS A 548 20.82 -6.52 27.87
N LEU A 549 19.98 -7.07 26.99
CA LEU A 549 20.32 -7.30 25.58
C LEU A 549 19.91 -6.13 24.66
N HIS A 550 18.88 -5.37 25.03
CA HIS A 550 18.27 -4.28 24.25
C HIS A 550 17.89 -3.08 25.13
N PRO A 551 18.85 -2.48 25.86
CA PRO A 551 18.57 -1.39 26.81
C PRO A 551 17.88 -0.18 26.15
N GLU A 552 18.22 0.13 24.91
CA GLU A 552 17.62 1.21 24.13
C GLU A 552 16.12 1.01 23.88
N GLN A 553 15.68 -0.22 23.63
CA GLN A 553 14.27 -0.53 23.43
C GLN A 553 13.50 -0.49 24.76
N PHE A 554 14.17 -0.86 25.85
CA PHE A 554 13.57 -0.80 27.19
C PHE A 554 13.32 0.64 27.66
N GLU A 555 14.21 1.57 27.34
CA GLU A 555 13.99 3.00 27.62
C GLU A 555 12.77 3.57 26.87
N VAL A 556 12.49 3.08 25.66
CA VAL A 556 11.24 3.45 24.94
C VAL A 556 10.01 2.99 25.71
N ILE A 557 10.01 1.76 26.23
CA ILE A 557 8.90 1.21 27.04
C ILE A 557 8.68 2.04 28.30
N LYS A 558 9.74 2.43 29.02
CA LYS A 558 9.63 3.31 30.19
C LYS A 558 9.00 4.65 29.84
N ARG A 559 9.41 5.27 28.73
CA ARG A 559 8.83 6.55 28.27
C ARG A 559 7.34 6.42 27.98
N LEU A 560 6.93 5.36 27.27
CA LEU A 560 5.52 5.09 26.96
C LEU A 560 4.66 4.92 28.22
N ALA A 561 5.21 4.25 29.24
CA ALA A 561 4.54 4.07 30.51
C ALA A 561 4.41 5.36 31.33
N ASN A 562 5.45 6.21 31.32
CA ASN A 562 5.41 7.50 32.00
C ASN A 562 4.47 8.50 31.30
N SER A 563 4.38 8.49 29.97
CA SER A 563 3.46 9.37 29.21
C SER A 563 1.98 9.00 29.36
N SER A 564 1.69 7.77 29.80
CA SER A 564 0.32 7.28 30.04
C SER A 564 -0.16 7.53 31.47
N SER A 565 0.73 8.04 32.33
CA SER A 565 0.49 8.33 33.76
C SER A 565 0.20 9.82 34.03
N ALA A 566 0.28 10.65 32.99
CA ALA A 566 -0.08 12.07 32.95
C ALA A 566 -1.35 12.23 32.11
#